data_AF-A0A154IIQ6-F1
#
_entry.id   AF-A0A154IIQ6-F1
#
_cell.length_a   1.000
_cell.length_b   1.000
_cell.length_c   1.000
_cell.angle_alpha   90.00
_cell.angle_beta   90.00
_cell.angle_gamma   90.00
#
_symmetry.space_group_name_H-M   'P 1'
#
loop_
_entity.id
_entity.type
_entity.pdbx_description
1 polymer ?
#
loop_
_entity_poly.entity_id
_entity_poly.type
_entity_poly.pdbx_seq_one_letter_code
_entity_poly.pdbx_strand_id
1 'polypeptide(L)'
;MAFQADFLRDGIGLRSGGLKILLVEDSRMFSAVLCHRFQTELGLAVKSCPSLKALRKELADDAHGYTMAVVDLNLPDSPYGEALDCTIEHDIPAIVFTATFDLNTRNKIMERNVIDYVLKDNEFALDNLVATVRRAISNRKTRVLVVDDVVSARQVLVDLLKAQQYLVVEANSGLEALAALEAYSDIELVVTDHHMPDMSGYELTRRIRHRFGSDRLRVIGVSSSNDRMLSASFLKAGASDFVYRPFVAEELQCRIANNAETLAQMRQLRAAAACDYLTGLYNRRYFYDNGPKLVNECLRLKVPSSVAILDIDHFKRLNDTYGHEIGDKVLKAVANRLFTIFEGSDNLLSRLGGEEFAILFPQMDSAAATKLCDEIRSDISRLKVTADDEELGVTISIGIAEIAGYETFENYLNAADQFLYMAKHRGRNQVYSDARMTEEAAQ
;
A
#
# COMPACT_ATOMS: atom_id res chain seq x y z
N MET A 1 5.03 9.94 4.79
CA MET A 1 4.59 10.14 3.40
C MET A 1 4.33 8.86 2.60
N ALA A 2 4.74 7.67 3.10
CA ALA A 2 4.35 6.36 2.53
C ALA A 2 2.83 6.15 2.35
N PHE A 3 1.99 6.77 3.18
CA PHE A 3 0.52 6.65 3.15
C PHE A 3 -0.13 7.10 1.84
N GLN A 4 0.45 8.11 1.16
CA GLN A 4 -0.12 8.69 -0.06
C GLN A 4 0.10 7.78 -1.28
N ALA A 5 1.24 7.09 -1.31
CA ALA A 5 1.55 6.09 -2.33
C ALA A 5 0.68 4.83 -2.18
N ASP A 6 0.38 4.41 -0.95
CA ASP A 6 -0.46 3.23 -0.70
C ASP A 6 -1.94 3.48 -1.02
N PHE A 7 -2.49 4.66 -0.69
CA PHE A 7 -3.91 4.95 -0.97
C PHE A 7 -4.21 5.09 -2.46
N LEU A 8 -3.32 5.69 -3.26
CA LEU A 8 -3.50 5.78 -4.71
C LEU A 8 -3.16 4.46 -5.43
N ARG A 9 -2.37 3.57 -4.80
CA ARG A 9 -2.21 2.17 -5.25
C ARG A 9 -3.44 1.31 -4.98
N ASP A 10 -4.17 1.58 -3.90
CA ASP A 10 -5.30 0.77 -3.45
C ASP A 10 -6.69 1.44 -3.68
N GLY A 11 -6.71 2.64 -4.25
CA GLY A 11 -7.91 3.41 -4.57
C GLY A 11 -8.72 2.79 -5.70
N ILE A 12 -9.74 2.02 -5.33
CA ILE A 12 -10.89 1.54 -6.12
C ILE A 12 -10.51 1.15 -7.56
N GLY A 13 -10.06 -0.09 -7.67
CA GLY A 13 -9.60 -0.69 -8.90
C GLY A 13 -8.15 -1.08 -8.71
N LEU A 14 -7.91 -2.31 -8.25
CA LEU A 14 -6.67 -3.01 -8.53
C LEU A 14 -6.42 -2.80 -10.04
N ARG A 15 -5.54 -1.85 -10.40
CA ARG A 15 -4.87 -1.92 -11.68
C ARG A 15 -3.84 -3.03 -11.55
N SER A 16 -4.32 -4.27 -11.43
CA SER A 16 -3.59 -5.52 -11.64
C SER A 16 -3.26 -5.70 -13.12
N GLY A 17 -3.00 -4.58 -13.82
CA GLY A 17 -2.61 -4.55 -15.23
C GLY A 17 -1.27 -5.25 -15.38
N GLY A 18 -1.31 -6.55 -15.66
CA GLY A 18 -0.16 -7.39 -15.96
C GLY A 18 -0.09 -8.72 -15.20
N LEU A 19 -0.83 -8.90 -14.09
CA LEU A 19 -0.75 -10.16 -13.35
C LEU A 19 -1.58 -11.24 -14.05
N LYS A 20 -0.90 -12.33 -14.46
CA LYS A 20 -1.54 -13.51 -15.03
C LYS A 20 -1.66 -14.60 -13.98
N ILE A 21 -2.82 -15.26 -13.93
CA ILE A 21 -3.07 -16.43 -13.09
C ILE A 21 -3.45 -17.62 -13.96
N LEU A 22 -2.89 -18.77 -13.63
CA LEU A 22 -3.21 -20.04 -14.26
C LEU A 22 -4.33 -20.73 -13.47
N LEU A 23 -5.38 -21.22 -14.15
CA LEU A 23 -6.48 -21.96 -13.54
C LEU A 23 -6.56 -23.36 -14.14
N VAL A 24 -6.13 -24.36 -13.38
CA VAL A 24 -6.15 -25.78 -13.77
C VAL A 24 -7.35 -26.46 -13.12
N GLU A 25 -8.42 -26.59 -13.89
CA GLU A 25 -9.73 -27.06 -13.43
C GLU A 25 -10.49 -27.71 -14.59
N ASP A 26 -10.91 -28.96 -14.45
CA ASP A 26 -11.62 -29.71 -15.49
C ASP A 26 -13.12 -29.38 -15.53
N SER A 27 -13.71 -28.99 -14.40
CA SER A 27 -15.10 -28.57 -14.33
C SER A 27 -15.32 -27.26 -15.08
N ARG A 28 -16.04 -27.34 -16.20
CA ARG A 28 -16.44 -26.17 -17.01
C ARG A 28 -17.19 -25.12 -16.20
N MET A 29 -17.99 -25.54 -15.22
CA MET A 29 -18.74 -24.63 -14.35
C MET A 29 -17.81 -23.84 -13.44
N PHE A 30 -16.92 -24.52 -12.70
CA PHE A 30 -15.97 -23.84 -11.82
C PHE A 30 -14.99 -22.98 -12.61
N SER A 31 -14.47 -23.49 -13.74
CA SER A 31 -13.56 -22.73 -14.60
C SER A 31 -14.20 -21.42 -15.10
N ALA A 32 -15.43 -21.48 -15.62
CA ALA A 32 -16.12 -20.29 -16.11
C ALA A 32 -16.39 -19.25 -15.00
N VAL A 33 -16.87 -19.70 -13.83
CA VAL A 33 -17.17 -18.81 -12.70
C VAL A 33 -15.89 -18.18 -12.13
N LEU A 34 -14.84 -18.97 -11.91
CA LEU A 34 -13.57 -18.46 -11.38
C LEU A 34 -12.87 -17.52 -12.36
N CYS A 35 -12.88 -17.83 -13.66
CA CYS A 35 -12.35 -16.92 -14.68
C CYS A 35 -13.05 -15.56 -14.62
N HIS A 36 -14.38 -15.56 -14.57
CA HIS A 36 -15.16 -14.33 -14.47
C HIS A 36 -14.82 -13.56 -13.20
N ARG A 37 -14.89 -14.21 -12.03
CA ARG A 37 -14.64 -13.56 -10.73
C ARG A 37 -13.22 -13.02 -10.60
N PHE A 38 -12.20 -13.76 -11.02
CA PHE A 38 -10.82 -13.27 -10.99
C PHE A 38 -10.60 -12.07 -11.92
N GLN A 39 -11.29 -12.02 -13.08
CA GLN A 39 -11.22 -10.86 -13.97
C GLN A 39 -11.96 -9.65 -13.39
N THR A 40 -13.20 -9.82 -12.90
CA THR A 40 -14.04 -8.70 -12.47
C THR A 40 -13.71 -8.19 -11.08
N GLU A 41 -13.40 -9.08 -10.13
CA GLU A 41 -13.18 -8.71 -8.73
C GLU A 41 -11.70 -8.47 -8.39
N LEU A 42 -10.78 -9.10 -9.12
CA LEU A 42 -9.34 -9.04 -8.87
C LEU A 42 -8.55 -8.39 -10.03
N GLY A 43 -9.19 -8.14 -11.18
CA GLY A 43 -8.53 -7.55 -12.35
C GLY A 43 -7.44 -8.43 -12.98
N LEU A 44 -7.48 -9.75 -12.76
CA LEU A 44 -6.43 -10.68 -13.21
C LEU A 44 -6.66 -11.17 -14.63
N ALA A 45 -5.57 -11.34 -15.38
CA ALA A 45 -5.60 -12.07 -16.64
C ALA A 45 -5.58 -13.58 -16.35
N VAL A 46 -6.66 -14.28 -16.66
CA VAL A 46 -6.80 -15.71 -16.32
C VAL A 46 -6.55 -16.57 -17.55
N LYS A 47 -5.67 -17.57 -17.43
CA LYS A 47 -5.54 -18.66 -18.39
C LYS A 47 -6.09 -19.95 -17.81
N SER A 48 -7.17 -20.47 -18.40
CA SER A 48 -7.72 -21.76 -17.99
C SER A 48 -7.11 -22.93 -18.77
N CYS A 49 -6.73 -23.97 -18.03
CA CYS A 49 -6.20 -25.23 -18.52
C CYS A 49 -7.09 -26.37 -17.99
N PRO A 50 -7.93 -27.01 -18.82
CA PRO A 50 -8.89 -28.02 -18.35
C PRO A 50 -8.26 -29.39 -18.04
N SER A 51 -6.94 -29.55 -18.22
CA SER A 51 -6.25 -30.84 -18.07
C SER A 51 -4.74 -30.63 -17.93
N LEU A 52 -4.02 -31.63 -17.43
CA LEU A 52 -2.54 -31.64 -17.35
C LEU A 52 -1.90 -31.45 -18.73
N LYS A 53 -2.46 -32.07 -19.78
CA LYS A 53 -1.97 -31.89 -21.16
C LYS A 53 -2.08 -30.43 -21.61
N ALA A 54 -3.18 -29.75 -21.30
CA ALA A 54 -3.36 -28.35 -21.63
C ALA A 54 -2.41 -27.45 -20.85
N LEU A 55 -2.18 -27.78 -19.56
CA LEU A 55 -1.21 -27.10 -18.71
C LEU A 55 0.21 -27.17 -19.30
N ARG A 56 0.70 -28.38 -19.61
CA ARG A 56 2.05 -28.57 -20.17
C ARG A 56 2.25 -27.83 -21.49
N LYS A 57 1.23 -27.79 -22.33
CA LYS A 57 1.27 -27.02 -23.58
C LYS A 57 1.43 -25.53 -23.29
N GLU A 58 0.65 -25.00 -22.35
CA GLU A 58 0.72 -23.59 -21.99
C GLU A 58 2.09 -23.21 -21.42
N LEU A 59 2.63 -24.02 -20.52
CA LEU A 59 3.95 -23.77 -19.94
C LEU A 59 5.07 -23.90 -20.96
N ALA A 60 4.91 -24.74 -22.00
CA ALA A 60 5.87 -24.80 -23.10
C ALA A 60 5.86 -23.52 -23.97
N ASP A 61 4.70 -22.87 -24.11
CA ASP A 61 4.52 -21.65 -24.91
C ASP A 61 4.90 -20.37 -24.12
N ASP A 62 4.55 -20.28 -22.83
CA ASP A 62 4.84 -19.13 -21.93
C ASP A 62 5.02 -19.59 -20.46
N ALA A 63 6.19 -20.14 -20.14
CA ALA A 63 6.50 -20.65 -18.79
C ALA A 63 6.56 -19.57 -17.69
N HIS A 64 6.97 -18.34 -18.01
CA HIS A 64 7.38 -17.34 -17.01
C HIS A 64 6.39 -16.17 -16.83
N GLY A 65 5.26 -16.21 -17.54
CA GLY A 65 4.26 -15.14 -17.49
C GLY A 65 3.31 -15.19 -16.28
N TYR A 66 3.30 -16.30 -15.53
CA TYR A 66 2.29 -16.56 -14.49
C TYR A 66 2.77 -16.21 -13.09
N THR A 67 1.93 -15.48 -12.37
CA THR A 67 2.21 -15.02 -10.99
C THR A 67 1.90 -16.10 -9.96
N MET A 68 0.88 -16.91 -10.22
CA MET A 68 0.45 -18.04 -9.39
C MET A 68 -0.48 -18.96 -10.20
N ALA A 69 -0.78 -20.12 -9.62
CA ALA A 69 -1.73 -21.09 -10.15
C ALA A 69 -2.82 -21.44 -9.12
N VAL A 70 -4.03 -21.72 -9.60
CA VAL A 70 -5.04 -22.47 -8.87
C VAL A 70 -5.14 -23.84 -9.52
N VAL A 71 -4.96 -24.91 -8.74
CA VAL A 71 -4.82 -26.27 -9.27
C VAL A 71 -5.77 -27.22 -8.56
N ASP A 72 -6.63 -27.89 -9.33
CA ASP A 72 -7.33 -29.08 -8.84
C ASP A 72 -6.36 -30.27 -8.80
N LEU A 73 -6.37 -31.00 -7.68
CA LEU A 73 -5.57 -32.20 -7.50
C LEU A 73 -6.14 -33.42 -8.22
N ASN A 74 -7.45 -33.45 -8.47
CA ASN A 74 -8.16 -34.62 -8.97
C ASN A 74 -8.58 -34.43 -10.43
N LEU A 75 -7.62 -34.19 -11.31
CA LEU A 75 -7.89 -34.12 -12.74
C LEU A 75 -7.93 -35.54 -13.34
N PRO A 76 -8.77 -35.80 -14.36
CA PRO A 76 -8.83 -37.11 -15.01
C PRO A 76 -7.48 -37.60 -15.59
N ASP A 77 -6.62 -36.68 -16.02
CA ASP A 77 -5.27 -36.95 -16.56
C ASP A 77 -4.13 -36.65 -15.57
N SER A 78 -4.45 -36.37 -14.29
CA SER A 78 -3.52 -36.12 -13.19
C SER A 78 -4.16 -36.51 -11.84
N PRO A 79 -4.37 -37.81 -11.58
CA PRO A 79 -5.08 -38.29 -10.38
C PRO A 79 -4.26 -38.24 -9.08
N TYR A 80 -2.96 -37.95 -9.13
CA TYR A 80 -2.05 -37.96 -7.98
C TYR A 80 -1.41 -36.59 -7.69
N GLY A 81 -1.91 -35.53 -8.32
CA GLY A 81 -1.38 -34.17 -8.18
C GLY A 81 -0.24 -33.83 -9.13
N GLU A 82 -0.09 -34.56 -10.24
CA GLU A 82 0.95 -34.30 -11.26
C GLU A 82 0.85 -32.89 -11.88
N ALA A 83 -0.35 -32.31 -11.92
CA ALA A 83 -0.56 -30.92 -12.33
C ALA A 83 0.02 -29.92 -11.33
N LEU A 84 -0.08 -30.20 -10.04
CA LEU A 84 0.54 -29.39 -9.00
C LEU A 84 2.06 -29.47 -9.11
N ASP A 85 2.60 -30.68 -9.24
CA ASP A 85 4.04 -30.91 -9.43
C ASP A 85 4.55 -30.14 -10.66
N CYS A 86 3.81 -30.18 -11.77
CA CYS A 86 4.13 -29.44 -12.99
C CYS A 86 4.19 -27.91 -12.77
N THR A 87 3.30 -27.34 -11.96
CA THR A 87 3.35 -25.88 -11.65
C THR A 87 4.56 -25.51 -10.78
N ILE A 88 4.88 -26.35 -9.80
CA ILE A 88 6.00 -26.12 -8.87
C ILE A 88 7.34 -26.26 -9.61
N GLU A 89 7.48 -27.22 -10.51
CA GLU A 89 8.67 -27.40 -11.35
C GLU A 89 8.98 -26.18 -12.23
N HIS A 90 7.98 -25.32 -12.49
CA HIS A 90 8.13 -24.07 -13.25
C HIS A 90 8.19 -22.83 -12.33
N ASP A 91 8.44 -23.01 -11.03
CA ASP A 91 8.48 -21.95 -10.01
C ASP A 91 7.18 -21.13 -9.92
N ILE A 92 6.03 -21.72 -10.29
CA ILE A 92 4.71 -21.07 -10.18
C ILE A 92 4.08 -21.48 -8.85
N PRO A 93 3.92 -20.56 -7.88
CA PRO A 93 3.32 -20.88 -6.60
C PRO A 93 1.84 -21.19 -6.76
N ALA A 94 1.35 -22.24 -6.09
CA ALA A 94 0.03 -22.79 -6.34
C ALA A 94 -0.89 -22.74 -5.11
N ILE A 95 -2.18 -22.53 -5.36
CA ILE A 95 -3.28 -22.76 -4.42
C ILE A 95 -4.02 -24.01 -4.89
N VAL A 96 -4.20 -24.98 -3.98
CA VAL A 96 -4.90 -26.22 -4.28
C VAL A 96 -6.41 -26.01 -4.13
N PHE A 97 -7.22 -26.45 -5.09
CA PHE A 97 -8.68 -26.42 -5.02
C PHE A 97 -9.26 -27.82 -5.21
N THR A 98 -9.56 -28.52 -4.11
CA THR A 98 -9.83 -29.97 -4.13
C THR A 98 -11.18 -30.32 -3.50
N ALA A 99 -11.82 -31.39 -3.98
CA ALA A 99 -13.07 -31.92 -3.41
C ALA A 99 -12.86 -32.92 -2.26
N THR A 100 -11.68 -33.53 -2.13
CA THR A 100 -11.39 -34.55 -1.14
C THR A 100 -10.27 -34.11 -0.21
N PHE A 101 -10.48 -34.29 1.10
CA PHE A 101 -9.50 -33.95 2.12
C PHE A 101 -9.37 -35.06 3.17
N ASP A 102 -8.33 -35.87 3.02
CA ASP A 102 -7.87 -36.79 4.06
C ASP A 102 -6.47 -36.37 4.56
N LEU A 103 -6.03 -36.94 5.69
CA LEU A 103 -4.73 -36.62 6.29
C LEU A 103 -3.56 -36.91 5.33
N ASN A 104 -3.67 -37.94 4.49
CA ASN A 104 -2.62 -38.29 3.54
C ASN A 104 -2.52 -37.25 2.41
N THR A 105 -3.66 -36.83 1.85
CA THR A 105 -3.71 -35.77 0.83
C THR A 105 -3.23 -34.46 1.41
N ARG A 106 -3.60 -34.12 2.66
CA ARG A 106 -3.08 -32.95 3.35
C ARG A 106 -1.55 -32.98 3.43
N ASN A 107 -0.96 -34.05 3.95
CA ASN A 107 0.50 -34.15 4.10
C ASN A 107 1.21 -34.01 2.75
N LYS A 108 0.68 -34.67 1.71
CA LYS A 108 1.16 -34.56 0.33
C LYS A 108 1.10 -33.14 -0.23
N ILE A 109 0.08 -32.36 0.11
CA ILE A 109 -0.03 -30.95 -0.29
C ILE A 109 1.00 -30.10 0.45
N MET A 110 1.11 -30.30 1.77
CA MET A 110 1.98 -29.49 2.62
C MET A 110 3.47 -29.73 2.35
N GLU A 111 3.87 -30.93 1.94
CA GLU A 111 5.24 -31.24 1.50
C GLU A 111 5.68 -30.45 0.24
N ARG A 112 4.72 -29.93 -0.53
CA ARG A 112 4.93 -29.23 -1.80
C ARG A 112 4.99 -27.70 -1.67
N ASN A 113 5.02 -27.19 -0.44
CA ASN A 113 5.16 -25.76 -0.13
C ASN A 113 4.16 -24.86 -0.87
N VAL A 114 2.90 -25.29 -0.95
CA VAL A 114 1.82 -24.55 -1.61
C VAL A 114 1.47 -23.26 -0.85
N ILE A 115 0.84 -22.31 -1.54
CA ILE A 115 0.29 -21.11 -0.89
C ILE A 115 -0.82 -21.51 0.07
N ASP A 116 -1.82 -22.27 -0.37
CA ASP A 116 -2.91 -22.72 0.51
C ASP A 116 -3.68 -23.85 -0.18
N TYR A 117 -4.65 -24.43 0.52
CA TYR A 117 -5.65 -25.29 -0.09
C TYR A 117 -7.07 -24.83 0.30
N VAL A 118 -8.01 -25.02 -0.63
CA VAL A 118 -9.42 -24.69 -0.45
C VAL A 118 -10.25 -25.92 -0.83
N LEU A 119 -11.23 -26.27 0.02
CA LEU A 119 -12.12 -27.40 -0.20
C LEU A 119 -13.35 -27.00 -0.99
N LYS A 120 -13.72 -27.83 -1.97
CA LYS A 120 -14.96 -27.73 -2.78
C LYS A 120 -16.17 -28.33 -2.04
N ASP A 121 -16.23 -28.21 -0.72
CA ASP A 121 -17.18 -28.94 0.13
C ASP A 121 -18.38 -28.10 0.61
N ASN A 122 -18.36 -26.80 0.38
CA ASN A 122 -19.39 -25.88 0.86
C ASN A 122 -19.69 -24.75 -0.13
N GLU A 123 -20.78 -24.01 0.10
CA GLU A 123 -21.23 -22.90 -0.75
C GLU A 123 -20.26 -21.71 -0.78
N PHE A 124 -19.40 -21.58 0.23
CA PHE A 124 -18.39 -20.53 0.35
C PHE A 124 -17.04 -20.91 -0.31
N ALA A 125 -16.90 -22.10 -0.88
CA ALA A 125 -15.64 -22.57 -1.45
C ALA A 125 -15.05 -21.61 -2.49
N LEU A 126 -15.91 -21.05 -3.36
CA LEU A 126 -15.51 -20.06 -4.36
C LEU A 126 -15.10 -18.72 -3.73
N ASP A 127 -15.84 -18.26 -2.72
CA ASP A 127 -15.50 -17.02 -2.01
C ASP A 127 -14.17 -17.15 -1.26
N ASN A 128 -13.96 -18.28 -0.59
CA ASN A 128 -12.72 -18.61 0.09
C ASN A 128 -11.54 -18.63 -0.88
N LEU A 129 -11.70 -19.26 -2.05
CA LEU A 129 -10.65 -19.30 -3.07
C LEU A 129 -10.31 -17.90 -3.60
N VAL A 130 -11.32 -17.08 -3.91
CA VAL A 130 -11.11 -15.69 -4.35
C VAL A 130 -10.42 -14.88 -3.25
N ALA A 131 -10.81 -15.06 -1.99
CA ALA A 131 -10.17 -14.41 -0.85
C ALA A 131 -8.70 -14.85 -0.68
N THR A 132 -8.40 -16.14 -0.83
CA THR A 132 -7.04 -16.67 -0.76
C THR A 132 -6.16 -16.12 -1.89
N VAL A 133 -6.65 -16.07 -3.13
CA VAL A 133 -5.92 -15.45 -4.26
C VAL A 133 -5.66 -13.96 -3.99
N ARG A 134 -6.68 -13.22 -3.54
CA ARG A 134 -6.56 -11.80 -3.16
C ARG A 134 -5.49 -11.62 -2.08
N ARG A 135 -5.51 -12.47 -1.05
CA ARG A 135 -4.54 -12.46 0.05
C ARG A 135 -3.13 -12.72 -0.46
N ALA A 136 -2.92 -13.74 -1.28
CA ALA A 136 -1.62 -14.07 -1.85
C ALA A 136 -1.03 -12.92 -2.68
N ILE A 137 -1.86 -12.18 -3.43
CA ILE A 137 -1.43 -10.98 -4.16
C ILE A 137 -1.03 -9.86 -3.20
N SER A 138 -1.86 -9.58 -2.19
CA SER A 138 -1.58 -8.53 -1.20
C SER A 138 -0.33 -8.83 -0.39
N ASN A 139 -0.09 -10.09 -0.01
CA ASN A 139 1.08 -10.51 0.77
C ASN A 139 2.40 -10.14 0.09
N ARG A 140 2.45 -10.11 -1.24
CA ARG A 140 3.65 -9.71 -2.02
C ARG A 140 4.07 -8.26 -1.82
N LYS A 141 3.18 -7.43 -1.27
CA LYS A 141 3.47 -6.03 -0.92
C LYS A 141 3.84 -5.87 0.56
N THR A 142 3.63 -6.89 1.39
CA THR A 142 3.87 -6.83 2.83
C THR A 142 5.20 -7.48 3.17
N ARG A 143 6.05 -6.70 3.84
CA ARG A 143 7.33 -7.20 4.36
C ARG A 143 7.19 -7.66 5.82
N VAL A 144 7.65 -8.88 6.06
CA VAL A 144 7.66 -9.54 7.38
C VAL A 144 9.11 -9.72 7.83
N LEU A 145 9.40 -9.27 9.04
CA LEU A 145 10.68 -9.49 9.70
C LEU A 145 10.58 -10.73 10.58
N VAL A 146 11.42 -11.73 10.32
CA VAL A 146 11.54 -12.95 11.13
C VAL A 146 12.79 -12.84 11.99
N VAL A 147 12.61 -12.92 13.32
CA VAL A 147 13.69 -12.78 14.30
C VAL A 147 13.78 -14.04 15.14
N ASP A 148 14.86 -14.78 15.00
CA ASP A 148 15.09 -16.04 15.71
C ASP A 148 16.59 -16.35 15.65
N ASP A 149 17.21 -16.65 16.79
CA ASP A 149 18.65 -16.94 16.87
C ASP A 149 18.99 -18.35 16.37
N VAL A 150 18.03 -19.28 16.45
CA VAL A 150 18.19 -20.65 15.97
C VAL A 150 17.91 -20.72 14.47
N VAL A 151 18.94 -20.95 13.68
CA VAL A 151 18.88 -20.93 12.20
C VAL A 151 17.80 -21.85 11.63
N SER A 152 17.68 -23.08 12.13
CA SER A 152 16.65 -24.03 11.64
C SER A 152 15.23 -23.58 11.99
N ALA A 153 15.05 -23.02 13.19
CA ALA A 153 13.78 -22.51 13.69
C ALA A 153 13.34 -21.26 12.91
N ARG A 154 14.30 -20.40 12.55
CA ARG A 154 14.12 -19.25 11.66
C ARG A 154 13.72 -19.70 10.25
N GLN A 155 14.45 -20.67 9.68
CA GLN A 155 14.23 -21.12 8.32
C GLN A 155 12.81 -21.68 8.12
N VAL A 156 12.27 -22.43 9.09
CA VAL A 156 10.88 -22.92 9.05
C VAL A 156 9.87 -21.78 8.92
N LEU A 157 10.06 -20.68 9.66
CA LEU A 157 9.18 -19.50 9.59
C LEU A 157 9.35 -18.78 8.24
N VAL A 158 10.58 -18.64 7.78
CA VAL A 158 10.92 -18.00 6.49
C VAL A 158 10.28 -18.75 5.33
N ASP A 159 10.40 -20.08 5.29
CA ASP A 159 9.85 -20.92 4.22
C ASP A 159 8.33 -20.82 4.19
N LEU A 160 7.68 -20.89 5.36
CA LEU A 160 6.23 -20.76 5.48
C LEU A 160 5.75 -19.38 4.99
N LEU A 161 6.42 -18.29 5.39
CA LEU A 161 6.05 -16.94 4.96
C LEU A 161 6.29 -16.70 3.46
N LYS A 162 7.39 -17.22 2.92
CA LYS A 162 7.69 -17.15 1.48
C LYS A 162 6.69 -17.94 0.65
N ALA A 163 6.26 -19.11 1.12
CA ALA A 163 5.19 -19.89 0.48
C ALA A 163 3.90 -19.07 0.38
N GLN A 164 3.55 -18.33 1.44
CA GLN A 164 2.44 -17.38 1.48
C GLN A 164 2.66 -16.09 0.68
N GLN A 165 3.76 -16.00 -0.08
CA GLN A 165 4.12 -14.87 -0.95
C GLN A 165 4.50 -13.58 -0.21
N TYR A 166 4.84 -13.63 1.09
CA TYR A 166 5.35 -12.46 1.79
C TYR A 166 6.80 -12.13 1.39
N LEU A 167 7.16 -10.84 1.45
CA LEU A 167 8.56 -10.43 1.43
C LEU A 167 9.16 -10.66 2.81
N VAL A 168 10.24 -11.44 2.92
CA VAL A 168 10.81 -11.81 4.22
C VAL A 168 12.18 -11.18 4.41
N VAL A 169 12.38 -10.56 5.57
CA VAL A 169 13.70 -10.13 6.08
C VAL A 169 14.01 -10.97 7.31
N GLU A 170 15.26 -11.39 7.43
CA GLU A 170 15.72 -12.22 8.54
C GLU A 170 16.62 -11.42 9.48
N ALA A 171 16.53 -11.72 10.77
CA ALA A 171 17.45 -11.27 11.80
C ALA A 171 17.75 -12.41 12.78
N ASN A 172 19.00 -12.50 13.24
CA ASN A 172 19.42 -13.53 14.21
C ASN A 172 19.38 -13.04 15.67
N SER A 173 19.07 -11.77 15.89
CA SER A 173 19.13 -11.11 17.19
C SER A 173 18.21 -9.91 17.24
N GLY A 174 17.90 -9.41 18.43
CA GLY A 174 17.05 -8.23 18.60
C GLY A 174 17.69 -6.94 18.06
N LEU A 175 19.00 -6.79 18.16
CA LEU A 175 19.75 -5.66 17.62
C LEU A 175 19.72 -5.65 16.08
N GLU A 176 19.92 -6.80 15.43
CA GLU A 176 19.74 -6.91 13.97
C GLU A 176 18.30 -6.60 13.56
N ALA A 177 17.32 -7.05 14.34
CA ALA A 177 15.91 -6.73 14.08
C ALA A 177 15.63 -5.23 14.12
N LEU A 178 16.18 -4.51 15.11
CA LEU A 178 16.04 -3.06 15.20
C LEU A 178 16.74 -2.35 14.03
N ALA A 179 17.92 -2.80 13.62
CA ALA A 179 18.62 -2.27 12.45
C ALA A 179 17.83 -2.52 11.16
N ALA A 180 17.20 -3.69 11.01
CA ALA A 180 16.33 -4.01 9.88
C ALA A 180 15.11 -3.09 9.82
N LEU A 181 14.49 -2.79 10.97
CA LEU A 181 13.37 -1.83 11.06
C LEU A 181 13.76 -0.39 10.72
N GLU A 182 15.06 -0.05 10.81
CA GLU A 182 15.59 1.24 10.35
C GLU A 182 15.88 1.25 8.86
N ALA A 183 16.42 0.16 8.33
CA ALA A 183 16.74 0.01 6.92
C ALA A 183 15.50 -0.13 6.03
N TYR A 184 14.46 -0.82 6.52
CA TYR A 184 13.26 -1.15 5.75
C TYR A 184 12.02 -0.52 6.39
N SER A 185 11.59 0.60 5.83
CA SER A 185 10.41 1.34 6.33
C SER A 185 9.06 0.67 6.02
N ASP A 186 9.07 -0.32 5.12
CA ASP A 186 7.94 -1.11 4.63
C ASP A 186 7.74 -2.44 5.40
N ILE A 187 8.46 -2.65 6.51
CA ILE A 187 8.17 -3.76 7.44
C ILE A 187 6.90 -3.44 8.21
N GLU A 188 5.95 -4.38 8.18
CA GLU A 188 4.61 -4.19 8.75
C GLU A 188 4.25 -5.28 9.76
N LEU A 189 4.97 -6.41 9.72
CA LEU A 189 4.82 -7.52 10.65
C LEU A 189 6.20 -7.97 11.14
N VAL A 190 6.31 -8.26 12.43
CA VAL A 190 7.47 -8.92 13.03
C VAL A 190 7.02 -10.23 13.63
N VAL A 191 7.70 -11.32 13.30
CA VAL A 191 7.56 -12.63 13.95
C VAL A 191 8.85 -12.87 14.71
N THR A 192 8.79 -12.88 16.04
CA THR A 192 10.00 -12.93 16.89
C THR A 192 9.96 -14.10 17.86
N ASP A 193 11.10 -14.79 18.03
CA ASP A 193 11.30 -15.70 19.15
C ASP A 193 11.38 -14.93 20.48
N HIS A 194 11.21 -15.64 21.60
CA HIS A 194 11.42 -15.08 22.93
C HIS A 194 12.88 -15.09 23.36
N HIS A 195 13.60 -16.18 23.08
CA HIS A 195 14.98 -16.34 23.50
C HIS A 195 15.89 -15.92 22.36
N MET A 196 16.65 -14.85 22.55
CA MET A 196 17.67 -14.40 21.62
C MET A 196 18.89 -13.96 22.44
N PRO A 197 20.11 -13.98 21.87
CA PRO A 197 21.35 -13.84 22.62
C PRO A 197 21.53 -12.46 23.29
N ASP A 198 20.97 -11.41 22.71
CA ASP A 198 21.21 -10.01 23.09
C ASP A 198 20.05 -9.37 23.86
N MET A 199 18.81 -9.75 23.56
CA MET A 199 17.63 -9.33 24.30
C MET A 199 16.51 -10.35 24.15
N SER A 200 15.54 -10.37 25.08
CA SER A 200 14.37 -11.22 24.90
C SER A 200 13.40 -10.65 23.86
N GLY A 201 12.58 -11.50 23.25
CA GLY A 201 11.49 -11.06 22.35
C GLY A 201 10.49 -10.13 23.04
N TYR A 202 10.35 -10.25 24.37
CA TYR A 202 9.58 -9.32 25.19
C TYR A 202 10.20 -7.92 25.18
N GLU A 203 11.51 -7.82 25.40
CA GLU A 203 12.24 -6.54 25.40
C GLU A 203 12.25 -5.92 24.00
N LEU A 204 12.48 -6.72 22.95
CA LEU A 204 12.36 -6.28 21.56
C LEU A 204 10.97 -5.71 21.27
N THR A 205 9.90 -6.40 21.71
CA THR A 205 8.51 -5.92 21.55
C THR A 205 8.30 -4.57 22.21
N ARG A 206 8.80 -4.36 23.45
CA ARG A 206 8.69 -3.05 24.12
C ARG A 206 9.41 -1.94 23.35
N ARG A 207 10.64 -2.21 22.88
CA ARG A 207 11.41 -1.23 22.10
C ARG A 207 10.72 -0.87 20.79
N ILE A 208 10.18 -1.86 20.11
CA ILE A 208 9.34 -1.66 18.92
C ILE A 208 8.16 -0.73 19.25
N ARG A 209 7.46 -0.98 20.37
CA ARG A 209 6.28 -0.19 20.76
C ARG A 209 6.57 1.24 21.18
N HIS A 210 7.79 1.54 21.63
CA HIS A 210 8.21 2.92 21.87
C HIS A 210 8.33 3.75 20.59
N ARG A 211 8.55 3.11 19.43
CA ARG A 211 8.72 3.78 18.14
C ARG A 211 7.55 3.61 17.19
N PHE A 212 6.87 2.46 17.24
CA PHE A 212 5.80 2.08 16.32
C PHE A 212 4.57 1.56 17.07
N GLY A 213 3.43 2.24 16.85
CA GLY A 213 2.13 1.76 17.33
C GLY A 213 1.73 0.42 16.70
N SER A 214 0.86 -0.32 17.38
CA SER A 214 0.30 -1.61 16.89
C SER A 214 -0.53 -1.47 15.61
N ASP A 215 -0.92 -0.25 15.32
CA ASP A 215 -1.71 0.19 14.20
C ASP A 215 -0.83 0.42 12.94
N ARG A 216 0.50 0.49 13.11
CA ARG A 216 1.49 0.51 12.02
C ARG A 216 2.25 -0.80 11.88
N LEU A 217 2.70 -1.39 12.99
CA LEU A 217 3.59 -2.54 13.00
C LEU A 217 3.07 -3.61 13.97
N ARG A 218 2.69 -4.77 13.46
CA ARG A 218 2.22 -5.91 14.26
C ARG A 218 3.40 -6.76 14.71
N VAL A 219 3.33 -7.29 15.93
CA VAL A 219 4.38 -8.17 16.48
C VAL A 219 3.71 -9.46 16.93
N ILE A 220 4.17 -10.59 16.41
CA ILE A 220 3.73 -11.93 16.79
C ILE A 220 4.90 -12.61 17.49
N GLY A 221 4.70 -12.98 18.76
CA GLY A 221 5.67 -13.78 19.49
C GLY A 221 5.55 -15.25 19.14
N VAL A 222 6.68 -15.93 18.97
CA VAL A 222 6.76 -17.39 18.83
C VAL A 222 7.67 -17.90 19.94
N SER A 223 7.35 -19.02 20.59
CA SER A 223 8.26 -19.59 21.60
C SER A 223 8.07 -21.07 21.82
N SER A 224 9.17 -21.79 22.06
CA SER A 224 9.19 -23.18 22.52
C SER A 224 9.06 -23.34 24.05
N SER A 225 8.84 -22.26 24.80
CA SER A 225 8.70 -22.30 26.26
C SER A 225 7.42 -22.99 26.71
N ASN A 226 7.50 -23.78 27.79
CA ASN A 226 6.34 -24.34 28.49
C ASN A 226 5.72 -23.36 29.50
N ASP A 227 6.29 -22.16 29.64
CA ASP A 227 5.77 -21.14 30.54
C ASP A 227 4.48 -20.52 29.97
N ARG A 228 3.35 -20.87 30.59
CA ARG A 228 2.02 -20.35 30.22
C ARG A 228 1.90 -18.83 30.40
N MET A 229 2.70 -18.23 31.28
CA MET A 229 2.70 -16.79 31.55
C MET A 229 3.43 -15.98 30.47
N LEU A 230 4.17 -16.64 29.58
CA LEU A 230 4.93 -15.99 28.53
C LEU A 230 4.01 -15.27 27.54
N SER A 231 2.95 -15.94 27.10
CA SER A 231 1.93 -15.35 26.22
C SER A 231 1.36 -14.04 26.79
N ALA A 232 0.99 -14.04 28.07
CA ALA A 232 0.47 -12.87 28.77
C ALA A 232 1.51 -11.74 28.85
N SER A 233 2.77 -12.08 29.07
CA SER A 233 3.87 -11.11 29.12
C SER A 233 4.09 -10.44 27.76
N PHE A 234 4.10 -11.20 26.67
CA PHE A 234 4.21 -10.67 25.30
C PHE A 234 3.06 -9.72 24.96
N LEU A 235 1.81 -10.14 25.21
CA LEU A 235 0.64 -9.33 24.92
C LEU A 235 0.65 -8.03 25.74
N LYS A 236 1.06 -8.08 27.02
CA LYS A 236 1.22 -6.89 27.86
C LYS A 236 2.37 -5.97 27.43
N ALA A 237 3.42 -6.50 26.80
CA ALA A 237 4.46 -5.69 26.16
C ALA A 237 3.99 -4.99 24.88
N GLY A 238 2.80 -5.35 24.37
CA GLY A 238 2.22 -4.81 23.15
C GLY A 238 2.36 -5.73 21.93
N ALA A 239 2.71 -7.00 22.10
CA ALA A 239 2.57 -7.97 21.03
C ALA A 239 1.10 -8.05 20.60
N SER A 240 0.89 -8.24 19.31
CA SER A 240 -0.43 -8.34 18.70
C SER A 240 -0.97 -9.76 18.78
N ASP A 241 -0.09 -10.76 18.80
CA ASP A 241 -0.45 -12.16 18.97
C ASP A 241 0.75 -12.98 19.50
N PHE A 242 0.51 -14.24 19.84
CA PHE A 242 1.51 -15.17 20.33
C PHE A 242 1.20 -16.63 19.94
N VAL A 243 2.24 -17.41 19.63
CA VAL A 243 2.16 -18.84 19.23
C VAL A 243 3.21 -19.68 19.95
N TYR A 244 2.80 -20.84 20.48
CA TYR A 244 3.76 -21.81 21.05
C TYR A 244 4.30 -22.77 19.98
N ARG A 245 5.56 -23.17 20.10
CA ARG A 245 6.14 -24.30 19.37
C ARG A 245 5.97 -25.60 20.18
N PRO A 246 5.72 -26.75 19.54
CA PRO A 246 5.44 -26.92 18.11
C PRO A 246 4.05 -26.37 17.74
N PHE A 247 3.95 -25.69 16.59
CA PHE A 247 2.69 -25.18 16.05
C PHE A 247 2.28 -25.93 14.79
N VAL A 248 0.98 -25.93 14.52
CA VAL A 248 0.42 -26.33 13.23
C VAL A 248 0.60 -25.16 12.26
N ALA A 249 1.15 -25.41 11.06
CA ALA A 249 1.48 -24.36 10.09
C ALA A 249 0.26 -23.48 9.77
N GLU A 250 -0.91 -24.10 9.60
CA GLU A 250 -2.17 -23.45 9.32
C GLU A 250 -2.63 -22.53 10.47
N GLU A 251 -2.34 -22.89 11.73
CA GLU A 251 -2.63 -22.01 12.87
C GLU A 251 -1.80 -20.73 12.81
N LEU A 252 -0.50 -20.87 12.56
CA LEU A 252 0.40 -19.72 12.44
C LEU A 252 0.02 -18.85 11.24
N GLN A 253 -0.31 -19.46 10.10
CA GLN A 253 -0.78 -18.76 8.90
C GLN A 253 -2.05 -17.94 9.19
N CYS A 254 -3.04 -18.52 9.86
CA CYS A 254 -4.26 -17.81 10.25
C CYS A 254 -3.96 -16.59 11.14
N ARG A 255 -3.07 -16.73 12.13
CA ARG A 255 -2.69 -15.61 13.03
C ARG A 255 -1.95 -14.50 12.29
N ILE A 256 -1.05 -14.86 11.38
CA ILE A 256 -0.35 -13.91 10.51
C ILE A 256 -1.35 -13.19 9.59
N ALA A 257 -2.22 -13.94 8.90
CA ALA A 257 -3.22 -13.41 7.99
C ALA A 257 -4.17 -12.44 8.70
N ASN A 258 -4.68 -12.79 9.88
CA ASN A 258 -5.55 -11.89 10.67
C ASN A 258 -4.84 -10.58 11.02
N ASN A 259 -3.56 -10.64 11.41
CA ASN A 259 -2.80 -9.44 11.74
C ASN A 259 -2.50 -8.57 10.51
N ALA A 260 -2.16 -9.18 9.39
CA ALA A 260 -1.95 -8.50 8.12
C ALA A 260 -3.26 -7.84 7.62
N GLU A 261 -4.38 -8.56 7.69
CA GLU A 261 -5.69 -8.02 7.32
C GLU A 261 -6.11 -6.87 8.21
N THR A 262 -5.94 -7.01 9.53
CA THR A 262 -6.29 -5.90 10.45
C THR A 262 -5.42 -4.66 10.17
N LEU A 263 -4.15 -4.83 9.80
CA LEU A 263 -3.31 -3.71 9.37
C LEU A 263 -3.84 -3.07 8.09
N ALA A 264 -4.23 -3.86 7.09
CA ALA A 264 -4.81 -3.35 5.86
C ALA A 264 -6.10 -2.56 6.14
N GLN A 265 -6.99 -3.08 6.99
CA GLN A 265 -8.21 -2.39 7.42
C GLN A 265 -7.89 -1.08 8.16
N MET A 266 -6.91 -1.09 9.07
CA MET A 266 -6.47 0.12 9.77
C MET A 266 -5.89 1.16 8.81
N ARG A 267 -5.16 0.74 7.77
CA ARG A 267 -4.68 1.65 6.72
C ARG A 267 -5.83 2.27 5.96
N GLN A 268 -6.81 1.46 5.55
CA GLN A 268 -8.00 1.96 4.85
C GLN A 268 -8.77 2.98 5.70
N LEU A 269 -8.97 2.68 6.99
CA LEU A 269 -9.63 3.61 7.92
C LEU A 269 -8.84 4.91 8.09
N ARG A 270 -7.51 4.84 8.26
CA ARG A 270 -6.68 6.04 8.33
C ARG A 270 -6.74 6.84 7.05
N ALA A 271 -6.67 6.18 5.90
CA ALA A 271 -6.70 6.85 4.62
C ALA A 271 -8.07 7.50 4.37
N ALA A 272 -9.17 6.83 4.70
CA ALA A 272 -10.51 7.42 4.64
C ALA A 272 -10.66 8.64 5.57
N ALA A 273 -9.97 8.65 6.72
CA ALA A 273 -9.98 9.78 7.64
C ALA A 273 -9.01 10.90 7.23
N ALA A 274 -7.92 10.58 6.53
CA ALA A 274 -6.81 11.48 6.21
C ALA A 274 -6.88 12.06 4.80
N CYS A 275 -7.57 11.41 3.86
CA CYS A 275 -7.63 11.80 2.46
C CYS A 275 -8.98 12.43 2.10
N ASP A 276 -8.98 13.24 1.05
CA ASP A 276 -10.17 13.75 0.39
C ASP A 276 -10.75 12.66 -0.51
N TYR A 277 -12.05 12.39 -0.35
CA TYR A 277 -12.70 11.25 -1.02
C TYR A 277 -12.71 11.36 -2.55
N LEU A 278 -12.69 12.59 -3.09
CA LEU A 278 -12.82 12.83 -4.53
C LEU A 278 -11.46 12.72 -5.22
N THR A 279 -10.43 13.33 -4.63
CA THR A 279 -9.11 13.51 -5.24
C THR A 279 -8.05 12.52 -4.75
N GLY A 280 -8.27 11.89 -3.59
CA GLY A 280 -7.31 11.00 -2.94
C GLY A 280 -6.08 11.68 -2.34
N LEU A 281 -5.95 13.01 -2.48
CA LEU A 281 -4.96 13.80 -1.76
C LEU A 281 -5.29 13.85 -0.27
N TYR A 282 -4.35 14.28 0.57
CA TYR A 282 -4.67 14.52 1.97
C TYR A 282 -5.77 15.59 2.09
N ASN A 283 -6.68 15.41 3.05
CA ASN A 283 -7.73 16.38 3.29
C ASN A 283 -7.23 17.54 4.15
N ARG A 284 -8.10 18.56 4.26
CA ARG A 284 -7.86 19.73 5.11
C ARG A 284 -7.46 19.35 6.54
N ARG A 285 -8.19 18.44 7.19
CA ARG A 285 -7.90 18.08 8.59
C ARG A 285 -6.48 17.54 8.72
N TYR A 286 -6.07 16.62 7.85
CA TYR A 286 -4.72 16.07 7.87
C TYR A 286 -3.64 17.14 7.65
N PHE A 287 -3.89 18.10 6.76
CA PHE A 287 -2.98 19.22 6.52
C PHE A 287 -2.75 20.07 7.77
N TYR A 288 -3.83 20.46 8.45
CA TYR A 288 -3.74 21.28 9.67
C TYR A 288 -3.20 20.50 10.88
N ASP A 289 -3.42 19.18 10.96
CA ASP A 289 -2.91 18.34 12.06
C ASP A 289 -1.41 18.01 11.92
N ASN A 290 -0.88 17.95 10.70
CA ASN A 290 0.52 17.55 10.43
C ASN A 290 1.42 18.71 9.99
N GLY A 291 0.88 19.73 9.32
CA GLY A 291 1.61 20.92 8.89
C GLY A 291 2.42 21.57 10.02
N PRO A 292 1.84 21.86 11.21
CA PRO A 292 2.58 22.44 12.33
C PRO A 292 3.77 21.59 12.80
N LYS A 293 3.65 20.26 12.75
CA LYS A 293 4.73 19.35 13.17
C LYS A 293 5.92 19.44 12.22
N LEU A 294 5.67 19.43 10.92
CA LEU A 294 6.69 19.57 9.88
C LEU A 294 7.35 20.94 9.92
N VAL A 295 6.57 22.01 10.11
CA VAL A 295 7.09 23.38 10.26
C VAL A 295 8.00 23.49 11.48
N ASN A 296 7.55 23.01 12.64
CA ASN A 296 8.37 23.04 13.86
C ASN A 296 9.67 22.25 13.71
N GLU A 297 9.65 21.13 12.98
CA GLU A 297 10.85 20.37 12.66
C GLU A 297 11.80 21.14 11.75
N CYS A 298 11.28 21.78 10.69
CA CYS A 298 12.10 22.60 9.78
C CYS A 298 12.77 23.77 10.52
N LEU A 299 11.99 24.50 11.32
CA LEU A 299 12.49 25.62 12.14
C LEU A 299 13.56 25.17 13.15
N ARG A 300 13.34 24.03 13.82
CA ARG A 300 14.29 23.43 14.76
C ARG A 300 15.60 23.05 14.07
N LEU A 301 15.51 22.44 12.89
CA LEU A 301 16.67 22.04 12.08
C LEU A 301 17.32 23.19 11.31
N LYS A 302 16.70 24.39 11.32
CA LYS A 302 17.11 25.56 10.54
C LYS A 302 17.24 25.26 9.04
N VAL A 303 16.35 24.42 8.52
CA VAL A 303 16.23 24.17 7.08
C VAL A 303 15.14 25.08 6.50
N PRO A 304 15.33 25.62 5.30
CA PRO A 304 14.33 26.49 4.68
C PRO A 304 13.03 25.71 4.44
N SER A 305 11.89 26.38 4.52
CA SER A 305 10.61 25.78 4.18
C SER A 305 9.64 26.84 3.68
N SER A 306 8.68 26.42 2.86
CA SER A 306 7.67 27.32 2.28
C SER A 306 6.31 26.64 2.25
N VAL A 307 5.24 27.45 2.19
CA VAL A 307 3.88 26.96 2.02
C VAL A 307 3.21 27.65 0.84
N ALA A 308 2.48 26.89 0.03
CA ALA A 308 1.71 27.41 -1.08
C ALA A 308 0.24 27.05 -0.96
N ILE A 309 -0.61 27.98 -1.40
CA ILE A 309 -2.04 27.77 -1.61
C ILE A 309 -2.34 28.02 -3.09
N LEU A 310 -3.08 27.09 -3.68
CA LEU A 310 -3.38 27.03 -5.10
C LEU A 310 -4.90 26.98 -5.27
N ASP A 311 -5.39 27.62 -6.32
CA ASP A 311 -6.82 27.66 -6.65
C ASP A 311 -7.02 27.52 -8.17
N ILE A 312 -8.03 26.73 -8.56
CA ILE A 312 -8.41 26.57 -9.97
C ILE A 312 -9.17 27.81 -10.43
N ASP A 313 -8.59 28.48 -11.42
CA ASP A 313 -9.13 29.71 -11.95
C ASP A 313 -10.52 29.48 -12.58
N HIS A 314 -11.46 30.35 -12.21
CA HIS A 314 -12.83 30.34 -12.75
C HIS A 314 -13.60 29.02 -12.53
N PHE A 315 -13.24 28.21 -11.52
CA PHE A 315 -13.86 26.91 -11.27
C PHE A 315 -15.37 26.96 -11.08
N LYS A 316 -15.89 27.97 -10.36
CA LYS A 316 -17.35 28.17 -10.24
C LYS A 316 -18.02 28.34 -11.61
N ARG A 317 -17.45 29.15 -12.50
CA ARG A 317 -17.98 29.34 -13.86
C ARG A 317 -17.93 28.06 -14.68
N LEU A 318 -16.89 27.24 -14.50
CA LEU A 318 -16.79 25.92 -15.12
C LEU A 318 -17.94 25.02 -14.66
N ASN A 319 -18.20 24.93 -13.36
CA ASN A 319 -19.32 24.15 -12.82
C ASN A 319 -20.68 24.68 -13.30
N ASP A 320 -20.86 26.00 -13.35
CA ASP A 320 -22.11 26.61 -13.81
C ASP A 320 -22.35 26.34 -15.32
N THR A 321 -21.30 26.12 -16.11
CA THR A 321 -21.38 25.90 -17.56
C THR A 321 -21.50 24.42 -17.92
N TYR A 322 -20.72 23.56 -17.27
CA TYR A 322 -20.55 22.15 -17.63
C TYR A 322 -21.10 21.17 -16.58
N GLY A 323 -21.62 21.68 -15.46
CA GLY A 323 -22.13 20.86 -14.36
C GLY A 323 -21.02 20.29 -13.45
N HIS A 324 -21.46 19.82 -12.29
CA HIS A 324 -20.56 19.37 -11.22
C HIS A 324 -19.78 18.09 -11.57
N GLU A 325 -20.33 17.20 -12.40
CA GLU A 325 -19.62 15.98 -12.81
C GLU A 325 -18.34 16.29 -13.61
N ILE A 326 -18.39 17.33 -14.46
CA ILE A 326 -17.23 17.80 -15.21
C ILE A 326 -16.25 18.55 -14.28
N GLY A 327 -16.76 19.32 -13.33
CA GLY A 327 -15.94 19.89 -12.25
C GLY A 327 -15.16 18.84 -11.46
N ASP A 328 -15.79 17.73 -11.11
CA ASP A 328 -15.17 16.61 -10.41
C ASP A 328 -14.07 15.94 -11.26
N LYS A 329 -14.29 15.80 -12.58
CA LYS A 329 -13.24 15.33 -13.50
C LYS A 329 -12.04 16.27 -13.53
N VAL A 330 -12.28 17.59 -13.55
CA VAL A 330 -11.21 18.59 -13.50
C VAL A 330 -10.41 18.49 -12.20
N LEU A 331 -11.10 18.42 -11.05
CA LEU A 331 -10.46 18.29 -9.74
C LEU A 331 -9.59 17.04 -9.65
N LYS A 332 -10.09 15.90 -10.14
CA LYS A 332 -9.33 14.65 -10.22
C LYS A 332 -8.12 14.77 -11.14
N ALA A 333 -8.26 15.40 -12.29
CA ALA A 333 -7.17 15.57 -13.23
C ALA A 333 -6.05 16.45 -12.67
N VAL A 334 -6.39 17.59 -12.05
CA VAL A 334 -5.44 18.48 -11.37
C VAL A 334 -4.76 17.76 -10.21
N ALA A 335 -5.53 17.08 -9.36
CA ALA A 335 -4.99 16.33 -8.23
C ALA A 335 -4.03 15.21 -8.64
N ASN A 336 -4.40 14.42 -9.66
CA ASN A 336 -3.53 13.38 -10.21
C ASN A 336 -2.24 13.98 -10.77
N ARG A 337 -2.32 15.14 -11.43
CA ARG A 337 -1.12 15.79 -11.96
C ARG A 337 -0.19 16.27 -10.87
N LEU A 338 -0.73 16.94 -9.85
CA LEU A 338 0.03 17.34 -8.68
C LEU A 338 0.66 16.12 -8.00
N PHE A 339 -0.10 15.05 -7.80
CA PHE A 339 0.41 13.82 -7.21
C PHE A 339 1.59 13.24 -7.99
N THR A 340 1.51 13.14 -9.32
CA THR A 340 2.61 12.64 -10.15
C THR A 340 3.86 13.51 -10.04
N ILE A 341 3.71 14.84 -9.97
CA ILE A 341 4.85 15.76 -9.81
C ILE A 341 5.55 15.56 -8.47
N PHE A 342 4.78 15.25 -7.42
CA PHE A 342 5.29 15.09 -6.06
C PHE A 342 5.54 13.64 -5.64
N GLU A 343 5.45 12.69 -6.57
CA GLU A 343 5.64 11.26 -6.27
C GLU A 343 7.06 11.02 -5.73
N GLY A 344 7.15 10.39 -4.55
CA GLY A 344 8.43 10.14 -3.87
C GLY A 344 9.06 11.35 -3.18
N SER A 345 8.38 12.51 -3.16
CA SER A 345 8.85 13.70 -2.45
C SER A 345 8.35 13.77 -1.00
N ASP A 346 9.06 14.56 -0.19
CA ASP A 346 8.69 14.86 1.19
C ASP A 346 7.69 16.03 1.34
N ASN A 347 7.00 16.41 0.26
CA ASN A 347 6.05 17.52 0.29
C ASN A 347 4.68 17.06 0.83
N LEU A 348 4.03 17.91 1.64
CA LEU A 348 2.67 17.66 2.12
C LEU A 348 1.66 18.32 1.18
N LEU A 349 1.12 17.53 0.25
CA LEU A 349 0.11 17.94 -0.73
C LEU A 349 -1.30 17.59 -0.24
N SER A 350 -2.18 18.59 -0.16
CA SER A 350 -3.55 18.44 0.33
C SER A 350 -4.59 19.20 -0.51
N ARG A 351 -5.83 18.74 -0.50
CA ARG A 351 -7.01 19.53 -0.90
C ARG A 351 -7.66 20.14 0.34
N LEU A 352 -7.73 21.47 0.39
CA LEU A 352 -8.32 22.19 1.52
C LEU A 352 -9.86 22.22 1.45
N GLY A 353 -10.41 22.18 0.25
CA GLY A 353 -11.86 22.14 0.01
C GLY A 353 -12.21 22.87 -1.29
N GLY A 354 -13.36 22.56 -1.89
CA GLY A 354 -13.76 23.18 -3.17
C GLY A 354 -12.67 23.01 -4.25
N GLU A 355 -12.23 24.11 -4.82
CA GLU A 355 -11.15 24.24 -5.81
C GLU A 355 -9.76 24.52 -5.22
N GLU A 356 -9.62 24.53 -3.90
CA GLU A 356 -8.40 24.96 -3.19
C GLU A 356 -7.52 23.77 -2.80
N PHE A 357 -6.22 23.90 -3.10
CA PHE A 357 -5.18 22.96 -2.76
C PHE A 357 -4.07 23.67 -1.98
N ALA A 358 -3.34 22.93 -1.16
CA ALA A 358 -2.19 23.44 -0.43
C ALA A 358 -1.02 22.48 -0.50
N ILE A 359 0.18 23.08 -0.49
CA ILE A 359 1.45 22.34 -0.51
C ILE A 359 2.34 22.93 0.56
N LEU A 360 2.84 22.09 1.47
CA LEU A 360 3.97 22.43 2.33
C LEU A 360 5.23 21.85 1.71
N PHE A 361 6.27 22.66 1.58
CA PHE A 361 7.57 22.28 1.05
C PHE A 361 8.62 22.28 2.17
N PRO A 362 8.89 21.14 2.81
CA PRO A 362 10.04 21.00 3.70
C PRO A 362 11.33 21.16 2.90
N GLN A 363 12.34 21.80 3.50
CA GLN A 363 13.67 21.95 2.90
C GLN A 363 13.69 22.73 1.57
N MET A 364 12.74 23.66 1.37
CA MET A 364 12.65 24.49 0.17
C MET A 364 12.34 25.94 0.52
N ASP A 365 13.18 26.87 0.08
CA ASP A 365 12.97 28.31 0.26
C ASP A 365 11.92 28.86 -0.72
N SER A 366 11.53 30.12 -0.51
CA SER A 366 10.46 30.78 -1.28
C SER A 366 10.81 30.93 -2.77
N ALA A 367 12.08 31.15 -3.11
CA ALA A 367 12.52 31.29 -4.50
C ALA A 367 12.45 29.95 -5.26
N ALA A 368 12.96 28.87 -4.67
CA ALA A 368 12.87 27.52 -5.22
C ALA A 368 11.41 27.05 -5.32
N ALA A 369 10.60 27.30 -4.29
CA ALA A 369 9.18 26.98 -4.30
C ALA A 369 8.43 27.77 -5.39
N THR A 370 8.78 29.05 -5.61
CA THR A 370 8.22 29.89 -6.68
C THR A 370 8.50 29.31 -8.05
N LYS A 371 9.75 28.90 -8.31
CA LYS A 371 10.13 28.28 -9.59
C LYS A 371 9.36 26.98 -9.84
N LEU A 372 9.31 26.08 -8.85
CA LEU A 372 8.59 24.81 -8.97
C LEU A 372 7.09 25.03 -9.18
N CYS A 373 6.49 25.99 -8.45
CA CYS A 373 5.08 26.32 -8.63
C CYS A 373 4.78 26.92 -10.01
N ASP A 374 5.71 27.67 -10.61
CA ASP A 374 5.52 28.17 -11.98
C ASP A 374 5.59 27.04 -13.02
N GLU A 375 6.46 26.04 -12.79
CA GLU A 375 6.49 24.80 -13.58
C GLU A 375 5.16 24.03 -13.46
N ILE A 376 4.64 23.87 -12.23
CA ILE A 376 3.34 23.24 -11.96
C ILE A 376 2.21 23.98 -12.68
N ARG A 377 2.17 25.31 -12.56
CA ARG A 377 1.18 26.16 -13.23
C ARG A 377 1.24 25.99 -14.75
N SER A 378 2.44 26.04 -15.31
CA SER A 378 2.66 25.85 -16.75
C SER A 378 2.18 24.48 -17.21
N ASP A 379 2.46 23.43 -16.43
CA ASP A 379 2.02 22.07 -16.76
C ASP A 379 0.51 21.89 -16.68
N ILE A 380 -0.13 22.40 -15.63
CA ILE A 380 -1.60 22.36 -15.49
C ILE A 380 -2.28 23.18 -16.59
N SER A 381 -1.70 24.31 -17.02
CA SER A 381 -2.26 25.11 -18.12
C SER A 381 -2.32 24.36 -19.47
N ARG A 382 -1.49 23.31 -19.63
CA ARG A 382 -1.48 22.44 -20.81
C ARG A 382 -2.42 21.24 -20.66
N LEU A 383 -2.95 20.99 -19.47
CA LEU A 383 -3.81 19.86 -19.20
C LEU A 383 -5.15 20.03 -19.93
N LYS A 384 -5.57 18.96 -20.60
CA LYS A 384 -6.85 18.87 -21.31
C LYS A 384 -7.75 17.87 -20.61
N VAL A 385 -8.94 18.31 -20.20
CA VAL A 385 -9.97 17.44 -19.62
C VAL A 385 -11.08 17.28 -20.65
N THR A 386 -11.39 16.03 -21.02
CA THR A 386 -12.50 15.73 -21.92
C THR A 386 -13.85 15.92 -21.22
N ALA A 387 -14.70 16.76 -21.78
CA ALA A 387 -16.05 17.08 -21.32
C ALA A 387 -17.00 17.02 -22.51
N ASP A 388 -17.92 16.04 -22.52
CA ASP A 388 -18.96 15.88 -23.55
C ASP A 388 -18.46 16.09 -25.00
N ASP A 389 -17.33 15.43 -25.32
CA ASP A 389 -16.62 15.46 -26.62
C ASP A 389 -15.81 16.73 -26.95
N GLU A 390 -15.68 17.68 -26.01
CA GLU A 390 -14.78 18.84 -26.09
C GLU A 390 -13.58 18.76 -25.13
N GLU A 391 -12.46 19.40 -25.48
CA GLU A 391 -11.29 19.51 -24.62
C GLU A 391 -11.27 20.83 -23.84
N LEU A 392 -11.46 20.74 -22.52
CA LEU A 392 -11.38 21.89 -21.62
C LEU A 392 -9.96 22.10 -21.11
N GLY A 393 -9.49 23.34 -21.22
CA GLY A 393 -8.27 23.80 -20.56
C GLY A 393 -8.60 24.47 -19.22
N VAL A 394 -7.74 24.29 -18.23
CA VAL A 394 -7.85 24.94 -16.92
C VAL A 394 -6.53 25.59 -16.55
N THR A 395 -6.60 26.69 -15.79
CA THR A 395 -5.43 27.35 -15.23
C THR A 395 -5.54 27.42 -13.72
N ILE A 396 -4.42 27.66 -13.06
CA ILE A 396 -4.37 27.81 -11.61
C ILE A 396 -3.62 29.08 -11.24
N SER A 397 -4.04 29.70 -10.15
CA SER A 397 -3.30 30.77 -9.47
C SER A 397 -2.68 30.23 -8.20
N ILE A 398 -1.48 30.69 -7.84
CA ILE A 398 -0.71 30.17 -6.69
C ILE A 398 -0.17 31.34 -5.87
N GLY A 399 -0.36 31.28 -4.56
CA GLY A 399 0.30 32.15 -3.58
C GLY A 399 1.27 31.35 -2.73
N ILE A 400 2.47 31.87 -2.47
CA ILE A 400 3.53 31.19 -1.74
C ILE A 400 4.11 32.10 -0.68
N ALA A 401 4.15 31.62 0.56
CA ALA A 401 4.81 32.31 1.67
C ALA A 401 6.02 31.52 2.16
N GLU A 402 7.09 32.23 2.46
CA GLU A 402 8.22 31.66 3.20
C GLU A 402 7.81 31.34 4.64
N ILE A 403 8.26 30.20 5.16
CA ILE A 403 8.12 29.86 6.58
C ILE A 403 9.39 30.33 7.28
N ALA A 404 9.30 31.55 7.81
CA ALA A 404 10.37 32.19 8.55
C ALA A 404 9.82 32.86 9.81
N GLY A 405 10.67 32.95 10.85
CA GLY A 405 10.22 33.38 12.18
C GLY A 405 9.56 32.25 12.96
N TYR A 406 9.27 32.48 14.24
CA TYR A 406 8.52 31.54 15.07
C TYR A 406 7.06 31.99 15.17
N GLU A 407 6.34 31.92 14.04
CA GLU A 407 4.93 32.27 13.94
C GLU A 407 4.01 31.03 14.02
N THR A 408 2.71 31.25 14.19
CA THR A 408 1.71 30.18 14.12
C THR A 408 1.56 29.66 12.69
N PHE A 409 1.18 28.39 12.54
CA PHE A 409 0.97 27.79 11.22
C PHE A 409 -0.08 28.54 10.38
N GLU A 410 -1.12 29.05 11.04
CA GLU A 410 -2.18 29.84 10.40
C GLU A 410 -1.66 31.16 9.82
N ASN A 411 -0.66 31.80 10.45
CA ASN A 411 -0.09 33.05 9.94
C ASN A 411 0.63 32.83 8.60
N TYR A 412 1.37 31.72 8.44
CA TYR A 412 2.00 31.38 7.16
C TYR A 412 0.97 31.11 6.07
N LEU A 413 -0.12 30.41 6.39
CA LEU A 413 -1.20 30.16 5.44
C LEU A 413 -1.90 31.45 5.04
N ASN A 414 -2.18 32.34 5.99
CA ASN A 414 -2.78 33.65 5.71
C ASN A 414 -1.88 34.48 4.79
N ALA A 415 -0.56 34.42 4.93
CA ALA A 415 0.37 35.08 4.02
C ALA A 415 0.31 34.48 2.60
N ALA A 416 0.30 33.15 2.48
CA ALA A 416 0.14 32.48 1.18
C ALA A 416 -1.21 32.82 0.51
N ASP A 417 -2.29 32.89 1.28
CA ASP A 417 -3.62 33.31 0.79
C ASP A 417 -3.63 34.75 0.28
N GLN A 418 -2.91 35.67 0.95
CA GLN A 418 -2.77 37.05 0.47
C GLN A 418 -2.05 37.10 -0.88
N PHE A 419 -0.99 36.30 -1.05
CA PHE A 419 -0.32 36.19 -2.34
C PHE A 419 -1.18 35.56 -3.42
N LEU A 420 -1.99 34.55 -3.07
CA LEU A 420 -2.95 33.94 -4.00
C LEU A 420 -4.00 34.97 -4.45
N TYR A 421 -4.48 35.80 -3.52
CA TYR A 421 -5.38 36.91 -3.82
C TYR A 421 -4.74 37.90 -4.81
N MET A 422 -3.46 38.25 -4.62
CA MET A 422 -2.72 39.11 -5.56
C MET A 422 -2.60 38.46 -6.95
N ALA A 423 -2.28 37.17 -7.02
CA ALA A 423 -2.22 36.42 -8.29
C ALA A 423 -3.57 36.45 -9.02
N LYS A 424 -4.68 36.26 -8.29
CA LYS A 424 -6.04 36.33 -8.87
C LYS A 424 -6.38 37.73 -9.38
N HIS A 425 -6.02 38.78 -8.64
CA HIS A 425 -6.31 40.17 -9.02
C HIS A 425 -5.47 40.68 -10.19
N ARG A 426 -4.25 40.19 -10.35
CA ARG A 426 -3.34 40.59 -11.44
C ARG A 426 -3.56 39.81 -12.75
N GLY A 427 -4.68 39.11 -12.90
CA GLY A 427 -5.04 38.43 -14.15
C GLY A 427 -5.02 36.90 -14.12
N ARG A 428 -4.87 36.28 -12.94
CA ARG A 428 -4.86 34.82 -12.75
C ARG A 428 -3.73 34.12 -13.50
N ASN A 429 -3.72 32.78 -13.53
CA ASN A 429 -2.70 31.97 -14.18
C ASN A 429 -1.27 32.45 -13.90
N GLN A 430 -0.96 32.69 -12.62
CA GLN A 430 0.36 33.16 -12.19
C GLN A 430 0.66 32.76 -10.74
N VAL A 431 1.93 32.84 -10.40
CA VAL A 431 2.46 32.57 -9.05
C VAL A 431 2.85 33.88 -8.40
N TYR A 432 2.50 34.09 -7.14
CA TYR A 432 2.93 35.26 -6.38
C TYR A 432 3.54 34.85 -5.05
N SER A 433 4.58 35.56 -4.61
CA SER A 433 5.37 35.21 -3.44
C SER A 433 6.20 36.39 -2.92
N ASP A 434 6.74 36.26 -1.71
CA ASP A 434 7.72 37.20 -1.15
C ASP A 434 8.92 37.44 -2.10
N ALA A 435 9.43 36.35 -2.71
CA ALA A 435 10.54 36.39 -3.65
C ALA A 435 10.20 37.22 -4.89
N ARG A 436 9.02 36.99 -5.48
CA ARG A 436 8.55 37.73 -6.66
C ARG A 436 8.30 39.21 -6.35
N MET A 437 7.79 39.53 -5.15
CA MET A 437 7.65 40.93 -4.73
C MET A 437 9.00 41.64 -4.61
N THR A 438 10.00 40.95 -4.09
CA THR A 438 11.35 41.51 -3.95
C THR A 438 11.99 41.76 -5.31
N GLU A 439 11.81 40.86 -6.26
CA GLU A 439 12.26 41.04 -7.65
C GLU A 439 11.56 42.23 -8.34
N GLU A 440 10.24 42.38 -8.17
CA GLU A 440 9.48 43.50 -8.73
C GLU A 440 9.89 44.85 -8.11
N ALA A 441 10.24 44.88 -6.82
CA ALA A 441 10.69 46.11 -6.15
C ALA A 441 12.13 46.51 -6.51
N ALA A 442 12.92 45.57 -7.04
CA ALA A 442 14.29 45.81 -7.48
C ALA A 442 14.38 46.30 -8.95
N GLN A 443 13.28 46.20 -9.71
CA GLN A 443 13.13 46.68 -11.09
C GLN A 443 12.51 48.08 -11.10
#